data_AF-A0A1I1BUT9-F1
#
_entry.id   AF-A0A1I1BUT9-F1
#
_cell.length_a   1.000
_cell.length_b   1.000
_cell.length_c   1.000
_cell.angle_alpha   90.00
_cell.angle_beta   90.00
_cell.angle_gamma   90.00
#
_symmetry.space_group_name_H-M   'P 1'
#
loop_
_entity.id
_entity.type
_entity.pdbx_description
1 polymer ?
#
loop_
_entity_poly.entity_id
_entity_poly.type
_entity_poly.pdbx_seq_one_letter_code
_entity_poly.pdbx_strand_id
1 'polypeptide(L)'
;MINKKKPVAKAAPKRVKAKVLTPLLEVYSGTNFSGTSKRFRGNIGVQRLSSVNLNDDLESLKFSSPTNSGTVVLFENNNYKGEYVKFSTGNIDDLADFNFENRASSLVATTLTLSDADITEIQQNGLKNNFGEILKIVLAARIRRAAKRRSGKK
;
A
#
# COMPACT_ATOMS: atom_id res chain seq x y z
N MET A 1 -17.43 66.92 5.98
CA MET A 1 -16.54 66.18 5.06
C MET A 1 -16.28 64.80 5.66
N ILE A 2 -16.80 63.72 5.06
CA ILE A 2 -16.68 62.34 5.61
C ILE A 2 -15.76 61.54 4.69
N ASN A 3 -14.52 61.27 5.14
CA ASN A 3 -13.57 60.45 4.41
C ASN A 3 -13.92 58.95 4.56
N LYS A 4 -14.41 58.33 3.48
CA LYS A 4 -14.58 56.88 3.40
C LYS A 4 -13.22 56.22 3.10
N LYS A 5 -12.58 55.61 4.10
CA LYS A 5 -11.42 54.72 3.90
C LYS A 5 -11.89 53.43 3.22
N LYS A 6 -11.34 53.10 2.04
CA LYS A 6 -11.55 51.81 1.36
C LYS A 6 -10.89 50.67 2.17
N PRO A 7 -11.53 49.50 2.36
CA PRO A 7 -10.89 48.37 3.01
C PRO A 7 -9.82 47.75 2.09
N VAL A 8 -8.63 47.54 2.63
CA VAL A 8 -7.53 46.81 1.97
C VAL A 8 -7.90 45.34 1.92
N ALA A 9 -8.08 44.78 0.73
CA ALA A 9 -8.30 43.35 0.55
C ALA A 9 -7.06 42.58 1.03
N LYS A 10 -7.20 41.78 2.09
CA LYS A 10 -6.16 40.80 2.47
C LYS A 10 -6.01 39.80 1.34
N ALA A 11 -4.80 39.69 0.78
CA ALA A 11 -4.48 38.68 -0.21
C ALA A 11 -4.76 37.29 0.35
N ALA A 12 -5.56 36.49 -0.38
CA ALA A 12 -5.81 35.09 -0.03
C ALA A 12 -4.49 34.31 -0.03
N PRO A 13 -4.26 33.40 0.94
CA PRO A 13 -3.03 32.61 0.97
C PRO A 13 -2.94 31.75 -0.30
N LYS A 14 -1.81 31.86 -1.01
CA LYS A 14 -1.48 30.94 -2.11
C LYS A 14 -1.50 29.50 -1.58
N ARG A 15 -2.38 28.65 -2.11
CA ARG A 15 -2.34 27.19 -1.88
C ARG A 15 -0.99 26.66 -2.38
N VAL A 16 -0.05 26.46 -1.47
CA VAL A 16 1.13 25.66 -1.74
C VAL A 16 0.66 24.22 -1.90
N LYS A 17 0.95 23.57 -3.04
CA LYS A 17 0.72 22.13 -3.16
C LYS A 17 1.61 21.45 -2.13
N ALA A 18 1.04 20.98 -1.02
CA ALA A 18 1.78 20.17 -0.07
C ALA A 18 2.36 18.97 -0.82
N LYS A 19 3.65 18.69 -0.62
CA LYS A 19 4.30 17.49 -1.16
C LYS A 19 3.51 16.30 -0.61
N VAL A 20 2.80 15.59 -1.48
CA VAL A 20 2.02 14.42 -1.08
C VAL A 20 3.03 13.38 -0.61
N LEU A 21 3.10 13.19 0.70
CA LEU A 21 3.92 12.17 1.30
C LEU A 21 3.28 10.82 0.93
N THR A 22 4.00 10.01 0.15
CA THR A 22 3.54 8.71 -0.34
C THR A 22 4.47 7.62 0.15
N PRO A 23 3.96 6.40 0.40
CA PRO A 23 4.82 5.27 0.70
C PRO A 23 5.72 4.96 -0.49
N LEU A 24 6.90 4.44 -0.19
CA LEU A 24 7.93 4.08 -1.15
C LEU A 24 8.27 2.61 -0.93
N LEU A 25 8.03 1.80 -1.96
CA LEU A 25 8.47 0.42 -2.04
C LEU A 25 9.60 0.34 -3.07
N GLU A 26 10.69 -0.31 -2.71
CA GLU A 26 11.74 -0.72 -3.63
C GLU A 26 11.95 -2.23 -3.48
N VAL A 27 11.97 -2.94 -4.59
CA VAL A 27 12.12 -4.39 -4.63
C VAL A 27 13.34 -4.74 -5.48
N TYR A 28 14.00 -5.83 -5.13
CA TYR A 28 15.31 -6.20 -5.64
C TYR A 28 15.32 -7.67 -6.04
N SER A 29 16.07 -7.96 -7.10
CA SER A 29 16.23 -9.33 -7.61
C SER A 29 17.33 -10.15 -6.95
N GLY A 30 18.03 -9.56 -6.00
CA GLY A 30 19.02 -10.25 -5.18
C GLY A 30 18.79 -9.97 -3.71
N THR A 31 19.30 -10.85 -2.86
CA THR A 31 19.41 -10.60 -1.41
C THR A 31 20.24 -9.36 -1.12
N ASN A 32 20.12 -8.83 0.10
CA ASN A 32 20.85 -7.66 0.60
C ASN A 32 20.70 -6.41 -0.29
N PHE A 33 19.54 -6.26 -0.94
CA PHE A 33 19.21 -5.12 -1.81
C PHE A 33 20.11 -5.00 -3.04
N SER A 34 20.51 -6.13 -3.60
CA SER A 34 21.39 -6.22 -4.77
C SER A 34 20.62 -6.53 -6.07
N GLY A 35 21.33 -6.61 -7.19
CA GLY A 35 20.74 -6.97 -8.48
C GLY A 35 19.88 -5.87 -9.11
N THR A 36 18.91 -6.27 -9.92
CA THR A 36 17.98 -5.35 -10.58
C THR A 36 16.97 -4.84 -9.56
N SER A 37 16.68 -3.54 -9.58
CA SER A 37 15.68 -2.96 -8.68
C SER A 37 14.53 -2.28 -9.42
N LYS A 38 13.36 -2.27 -8.77
CA LYS A 38 12.20 -1.49 -9.19
C LYS A 38 11.63 -0.72 -8.04
N ARG A 39 11.24 0.52 -8.33
CA ARG A 39 10.78 1.49 -7.34
C ARG A 39 9.35 1.93 -7.63
N PHE A 40 8.55 1.94 -6.57
CA PHE A 40 7.11 2.06 -6.56
C PHE A 40 6.73 3.15 -5.56
N ARG A 41 5.94 4.14 -5.99
CA ARG A 41 5.50 5.29 -5.15
C ARG A 41 3.98 5.33 -5.02
N GLY A 42 3.49 5.48 -3.79
CA GLY A 42 2.07 5.53 -3.50
C GLY A 42 1.51 4.19 -3.05
N ASN A 43 0.20 4.18 -2.77
CA ASN A 43 -0.52 2.95 -2.54
C ASN A 43 -0.58 2.17 -3.87
N ILE A 44 -0.01 0.98 -3.89
CA ILE A 44 0.20 0.21 -5.12
C ILE A 44 -0.34 -1.19 -4.93
N GLY A 45 -0.98 -1.69 -5.98
CA GLY A 45 -1.31 -3.10 -6.14
C GLY A 45 -0.88 -3.52 -7.53
N VAL A 46 0.00 -4.50 -7.61
CA VAL A 46 0.45 -5.10 -8.86
C VAL A 46 -0.15 -6.48 -8.94
N GLN A 47 -1.16 -6.65 -9.81
CA GLN A 47 -1.88 -7.92 -9.95
C GLN A 47 -1.03 -9.02 -10.60
N ARG A 48 -0.02 -8.67 -11.38
CA ARG A 48 0.87 -9.62 -12.06
C ARG A 48 2.29 -9.06 -12.08
N LEU A 49 3.21 -9.65 -11.34
CA LEU A 49 4.60 -9.18 -11.29
C LEU A 49 5.35 -9.42 -12.59
N SER A 50 4.90 -10.36 -13.41
CA SER A 50 5.39 -10.53 -14.79
C SER A 50 5.20 -9.29 -15.65
N SER A 51 4.15 -8.48 -15.41
CA SER A 51 3.93 -7.21 -16.13
C SER A 51 4.99 -6.15 -15.82
N VAL A 52 5.75 -6.35 -14.76
CA VAL A 52 6.83 -5.47 -14.33
C VAL A 52 8.15 -6.22 -14.23
N ASN A 53 8.34 -7.38 -14.87
CA ASN A 53 9.58 -8.16 -14.85
C ASN A 53 10.13 -8.40 -13.43
N LEU A 54 9.27 -8.89 -12.53
CA LEU A 54 9.61 -9.24 -11.14
C LEU A 54 8.96 -10.57 -10.72
N ASN A 55 8.48 -11.37 -11.69
CA ASN A 55 7.79 -12.62 -11.36
C ASN A 55 8.83 -13.65 -10.97
N ASP A 56 8.70 -14.23 -9.78
CA ASP A 56 9.61 -15.26 -9.28
C ASP A 56 11.09 -14.83 -9.24
N ASP A 57 11.33 -13.52 -9.22
CA ASP A 57 12.66 -12.91 -9.23
C ASP A 57 12.87 -12.01 -7.99
N LEU A 58 11.92 -11.95 -7.05
CA LEU A 58 11.97 -11.01 -5.93
C LEU A 58 12.60 -11.66 -4.70
N GLU A 59 13.74 -11.12 -4.26
CA GLU A 59 14.54 -11.68 -3.16
C GLU A 59 14.69 -10.74 -1.95
N SER A 60 14.62 -9.41 -2.14
CA SER A 60 14.67 -8.46 -1.03
C SER A 60 13.88 -7.19 -1.31
N LEU A 61 13.50 -6.45 -0.27
CA LEU A 61 12.71 -5.23 -0.40
C LEU A 61 13.00 -4.18 0.68
N LYS A 62 12.78 -2.92 0.32
CA LYS A 62 12.73 -1.77 1.24
C LYS A 62 11.38 -1.14 1.17
N PHE A 63 10.73 -0.98 2.32
CA PHE A 63 9.44 -0.33 2.40
C PHE A 63 9.42 0.77 3.46
N SER A 64 9.10 1.98 3.02
CA SER A 64 8.92 3.13 3.90
C SER A 64 7.55 3.76 3.68
N SER A 65 6.96 4.23 4.76
CA SER A 65 5.69 4.96 4.73
C SER A 65 5.83 6.26 5.52
N PRO A 66 5.29 7.39 5.02
CA PRO A 66 5.41 8.67 5.73
C PRO A 66 4.73 8.71 7.09
N THR A 67 3.71 7.87 7.29
CA THR A 67 2.99 7.75 8.57
C THR A 67 3.71 6.80 9.54
N ASN A 68 4.88 6.29 9.16
CA ASN A 68 5.58 5.19 9.84
C ASN A 68 4.66 3.97 10.11
N SER A 69 3.62 3.85 9.30
CA SER A 69 2.57 2.83 9.35
C SER A 69 2.27 2.42 7.94
N GLY A 70 2.17 1.13 7.69
CA GLY A 70 1.90 0.61 6.37
C GLY A 70 2.13 -0.88 6.30
N THR A 71 1.75 -1.45 5.18
CA THR A 71 1.88 -2.87 4.94
C THR A 71 2.27 -3.13 3.51
N VAL A 72 3.23 -4.04 3.34
CA VAL A 72 3.48 -4.75 2.09
C VAL A 72 2.98 -6.17 2.27
N VAL A 73 2.27 -6.68 1.27
CA VAL A 73 1.85 -8.07 1.19
C VAL A 73 2.32 -8.62 -0.15
N LEU A 74 3.09 -9.70 -0.10
CA LEU A 74 3.47 -10.47 -1.27
C LEU A 74 2.56 -11.69 -1.35
N PHE A 75 2.13 -12.03 -2.56
CA PHE A 75 1.22 -13.13 -2.83
C PHE A 75 1.86 -14.08 -3.85
N GLU A 76 1.72 -15.38 -3.58
CA GLU A 76 2.34 -16.43 -4.38
C GLU A 76 1.76 -16.48 -5.79
N ASN A 77 0.47 -16.20 -5.93
CA ASN A 77 -0.22 -16.25 -7.21
C ASN A 77 -0.65 -14.86 -7.69
N ASN A 78 -0.90 -14.77 -9.01
CA ASN A 78 -1.45 -13.58 -9.65
C ASN A 78 -2.81 -13.16 -9.04
N ASN A 79 -3.12 -11.88 -9.17
CA ASN A 79 -4.37 -11.24 -8.73
C ASN A 79 -4.60 -11.34 -7.22
N TYR A 80 -3.52 -11.28 -6.45
CA TYR A 80 -3.51 -11.33 -4.98
C TYR A 80 -4.08 -12.64 -4.46
N LYS A 81 -3.52 -13.79 -4.89
CA LYS A 81 -4.03 -15.13 -4.55
C LYS A 81 -2.92 -16.00 -3.96
N GLY A 82 -3.31 -17.18 -3.47
CA GLY A 82 -2.37 -18.15 -2.90
C GLY A 82 -1.92 -17.79 -1.49
N GLU A 83 -0.80 -18.38 -1.09
CA GLU A 83 -0.14 -18.02 0.16
C GLU A 83 0.36 -16.57 0.12
N TYR A 84 0.53 -15.99 1.30
CA TYR A 84 1.03 -14.63 1.42
C TYR A 84 1.97 -14.47 2.60
N VAL A 85 2.92 -13.55 2.45
CA VAL A 85 3.71 -12.99 3.55
C VAL A 85 3.43 -11.50 3.67
N LYS A 86 3.46 -11.00 4.90
CA LYS A 86 3.09 -9.62 5.23
C LYS A 86 4.20 -8.96 6.04
N PHE A 87 4.60 -7.77 5.61
CA PHE A 87 5.60 -6.96 6.26
C PHE A 87 5.04 -5.59 6.63
N SER A 88 5.46 -5.06 7.78
CA SER A 88 5.28 -3.65 8.12
C SER A 88 6.29 -2.78 7.34
N THR A 89 6.33 -1.48 7.63
CA THR A 89 7.47 -0.64 7.24
C THR A 89 8.77 -1.23 7.75
N GLY A 90 9.81 -1.21 6.92
CA GLY A 90 11.10 -1.82 7.22
C GLY A 90 11.82 -2.28 5.96
N ASN A 91 13.01 -2.80 6.17
CA ASN A 91 13.80 -3.45 5.13
C ASN A 91 13.79 -4.95 5.40
N ILE A 92 13.63 -5.72 4.34
CA ILE A 92 13.74 -7.18 4.34
C ILE A 92 14.88 -7.50 3.38
N ASP A 93 16.03 -7.85 3.94
CA ASP A 93 17.28 -8.14 3.23
C ASP A 93 17.30 -9.53 2.59
N ASP A 94 16.55 -10.49 3.14
CA ASP A 94 16.36 -11.81 2.53
C ASP A 94 14.92 -12.33 2.72
N LEU A 95 14.26 -12.70 1.63
CA LEU A 95 12.93 -13.32 1.67
C LEU A 95 12.95 -14.81 1.96
N ALA A 96 14.11 -15.46 1.86
CA ALA A 96 14.28 -16.86 2.27
C ALA A 96 14.00 -17.06 3.76
N ASP A 97 14.27 -16.04 4.59
CA ASP A 97 13.92 -16.02 6.02
C ASP A 97 12.41 -16.17 6.27
N PHE A 98 11.58 -15.93 5.25
CA PHE A 98 10.13 -16.03 5.28
C PHE A 98 9.58 -17.14 4.37
N ASN A 99 10.44 -18.00 3.81
CA ASN A 99 10.11 -19.02 2.81
C ASN A 99 9.35 -18.44 1.61
N PHE A 100 9.74 -17.25 1.16
CA PHE A 100 9.04 -16.50 0.10
C PHE A 100 9.99 -15.93 -0.96
N GLU A 101 11.23 -16.42 -1.01
CA GLU A 101 12.18 -16.10 -2.08
C GLU A 101 11.64 -16.57 -3.43
N ASN A 102 11.64 -15.70 -4.44
CA ASN A 102 11.26 -16.08 -5.81
C ASN A 102 9.86 -16.73 -5.93
N ARG A 103 8.95 -16.45 -4.99
CA ARG A 103 7.57 -16.96 -5.00
C ARG A 103 6.52 -15.90 -5.33
N ALA A 104 6.88 -14.62 -5.24
CA ALA A 104 5.90 -13.55 -5.41
C ALA A 104 5.46 -13.43 -6.88
N SER A 105 4.16 -13.58 -7.14
CA SER A 105 3.52 -13.28 -8.44
C SER A 105 2.62 -12.05 -8.41
N SER A 106 2.21 -11.57 -7.24
CA SER A 106 1.52 -10.29 -7.10
C SER A 106 1.81 -9.63 -5.76
N LEU A 107 1.61 -8.31 -5.67
CA LEU A 107 1.88 -7.58 -4.43
C LEU A 107 0.94 -6.41 -4.18
N VAL A 108 0.84 -6.04 -2.92
CA VAL A 108 0.19 -4.81 -2.45
C VAL A 108 1.14 -4.07 -1.52
N ALA A 109 1.23 -2.75 -1.66
CA ALA A 109 1.91 -1.86 -0.73
C ALA A 109 1.02 -0.67 -0.40
N THR A 110 0.79 -0.39 0.88
CA THR A 110 -0.11 0.69 1.29
C THR A 110 0.29 1.31 2.62
N THR A 111 -0.14 2.55 2.87
CA THR A 111 -0.06 3.22 4.18
C THR A 111 -1.01 2.62 5.23
N LEU A 112 -1.95 1.76 4.83
CA LEU A 112 -2.84 1.07 5.76
C LEU A 112 -2.09 -0.08 6.44
N THR A 113 -2.27 -0.22 7.76
CA THR A 113 -1.91 -1.45 8.47
C THR A 113 -2.96 -2.51 8.17
N LEU A 114 -2.65 -3.50 7.34
CA LEU A 114 -3.61 -4.52 6.91
C LEU A 114 -3.69 -5.69 7.90
N SER A 115 -4.91 -6.01 8.34
CA SER A 115 -5.22 -7.23 9.08
C SER A 115 -5.43 -8.41 8.12
N ASP A 116 -5.39 -9.64 8.62
CA ASP A 116 -5.62 -10.83 7.78
C ASP A 116 -7.05 -10.86 7.20
N ALA A 117 -8.01 -10.29 7.92
CA ALA A 117 -9.35 -10.07 7.40
C ALA A 117 -9.39 -9.04 6.25
N ASP A 118 -8.48 -8.08 6.21
CA ASP A 118 -8.36 -7.16 5.06
C ASP A 118 -7.67 -7.85 3.88
N ILE A 119 -6.66 -8.69 4.15
CA ILE A 119 -6.00 -9.49 3.13
C ILE A 119 -6.99 -10.46 2.49
N THR A 120 -7.86 -11.09 3.30
CA THR A 120 -8.93 -11.95 2.78
C THR A 120 -9.87 -11.19 1.84
N GLU A 121 -10.25 -9.94 2.18
CA GLU A 121 -11.05 -9.07 1.30
C GLU A 121 -10.29 -8.74 0.00
N ILE A 122 -8.99 -8.47 0.07
CA ILE A 122 -8.13 -8.27 -1.11
C ILE A 122 -8.15 -9.52 -2.00
N GLN A 123 -7.90 -10.69 -1.42
CA GLN A 123 -7.86 -11.95 -2.15
C GLN A 123 -9.21 -12.24 -2.80
N GLN A 124 -10.34 -12.02 -2.12
CA GLN A 124 -11.67 -12.26 -2.68
C GLN A 124 -12.01 -11.33 -3.85
N ASN A 125 -11.46 -10.12 -3.88
CA ASN A 125 -11.83 -9.08 -4.84
C ASN A 125 -10.78 -8.84 -5.95
N GLY A 126 -9.60 -9.45 -5.86
CA GLY A 126 -8.45 -9.18 -6.72
C GLY A 126 -8.64 -9.40 -8.22
N LEU A 127 -9.45 -10.38 -8.63
CA LEU A 127 -9.71 -10.70 -10.03
C LEU A 127 -10.65 -9.71 -10.73
N LYS A 128 -11.55 -9.08 -9.96
CA LYS A 128 -12.68 -8.31 -10.52
C LYS A 128 -12.46 -6.81 -10.47
N ASN A 129 -11.51 -6.35 -9.65
CA ASN A 129 -11.38 -4.95 -9.28
C ASN A 129 -9.93 -4.49 -9.41
N ASN A 130 -9.73 -3.22 -9.77
CA ASN A 130 -8.43 -2.60 -9.65
C ASN A 130 -8.08 -2.33 -8.17
N PHE A 131 -6.80 -2.05 -7.89
CA PHE A 131 -6.36 -1.87 -6.51
C PHE A 131 -7.04 -0.71 -5.77
N GLY A 132 -7.36 0.39 -6.46
CA GLY A 132 -8.05 1.53 -5.85
C GLY A 132 -9.46 1.17 -5.37
N GLU A 133 -10.18 0.35 -6.14
CA GLU A 133 -11.48 -0.22 -5.74
C GLU A 133 -11.36 -1.20 -4.59
N ILE A 134 -10.35 -2.08 -4.62
CA ILE A 134 -10.07 -3.01 -3.52
C ILE A 134 -9.86 -2.26 -2.20
N LEU A 135 -9.09 -1.17 -2.20
CA LEU A 135 -8.90 -0.35 -1.00
C LEU A 135 -10.22 0.22 -0.47
N LYS A 136 -11.14 0.66 -1.34
CA LYS A 136 -12.46 1.13 -0.92
C LYS A 136 -13.28 0.00 -0.29
N ILE A 137 -13.25 -1.19 -0.88
CA ILE A 137 -13.94 -2.39 -0.37
C ILE A 137 -13.40 -2.76 1.02
N VAL A 138 -12.08 -2.80 1.17
CA VAL A 138 -11.40 -3.08 2.45
C VAL A 138 -11.83 -2.07 3.52
N LEU A 139 -11.81 -0.78 3.22
CA LEU A 139 -12.23 0.27 4.16
C LEU A 139 -13.71 0.14 4.53
N ALA A 140 -14.60 -0.14 3.56
CA ALA A 140 -16.02 -0.38 3.83
C ALA A 140 -16.24 -1.63 4.69
N ALA A 141 -15.49 -2.71 4.46
CA ALA A 141 -15.54 -3.93 5.27
C ALA A 141 -15.13 -3.65 6.72
N ARG A 142 -14.08 -2.84 6.96
CA ARG A 142 -13.69 -2.42 8.32
C ARG A 142 -14.82 -1.69 9.05
N ILE A 143 -15.48 -0.75 8.38
CA ILE A 143 -16.60 0.00 8.97
C ILE A 143 -17.74 -0.95 9.34
N ARG A 144 -18.13 -1.85 8.43
CA ARG A 144 -19.18 -2.86 8.69
C ARG A 144 -18.83 -3.77 9.87
N ARG A 145 -17.59 -4.27 9.93
CA ARG A 145 -17.09 -5.09 11.05
C ARG A 145 -17.12 -4.33 12.38
N ALA A 146 -16.71 -3.06 12.38
CA ALA A 146 -16.74 -2.22 13.58
C ALA A 146 -18.17 -1.98 14.07
N ALA A 147 -19.13 -1.73 13.16
CA ALA A 147 -20.54 -1.57 13.50
C ALA A 147 -21.14 -2.85 14.11
N LYS A 148 -20.88 -4.02 13.52
CA LYS A 148 -21.36 -5.32 14.04
C LYS A 148 -20.86 -5.62 15.45
N ARG A 149 -19.60 -5.26 15.76
CA ARG A 149 -19.04 -5.42 17.11
C ARG A 149 -19.70 -4.52 18.16
N ARG A 150 -20.25 -3.37 17.74
CA ARG A 150 -20.98 -2.46 18.63
C ARG A 150 -22.42 -2.92 18.87
N SER A 151 -23.07 -3.53 17.88
CA SER A 151 -24.45 -4.01 18.02
C SER A 151 -24.58 -5.32 18.79
N GLY A 152 -23.58 -6.20 18.73
CA GLY A 152 -23.55 -7.47 19.49
C GLY A 152 -23.08 -7.36 20.95
N LYS A 153 -22.97 -6.14 21.48
CA LYS A 153 -22.53 -5.86 22.87
C LYS A 153 -23.70 -5.50 23.80
N LYS A 154 -24.94 -5.85 23.43
CA LYS A 154 -26.16 -5.66 24.23
C LYS A 154 -26.62 -6.96 24.84
#